data_AF-A0A920TCB0-F1
#
_entry.id   AF-A0A920TCB0-F1
#
_cell.length_a   1.000
_cell.length_b   1.000
_cell.length_c   1.000
_cell.angle_alpha   90.00
_cell.angle_beta   90.00
_cell.angle_gamma   90.00
#
_symmetry.space_group_name_H-M   'P 1'
#
loop_
_entity.id
_entity.type
_entity.pdbx_description
1 polymer ?
#
loop_
_entity_poly.entity_id
_entity_poly.type
_entity_poly.pdbx_seq_one_letter_code
_entity_poly.pdbx_strand_id
1 'polypeptide(L)'
;MYFFDPHVHMISRVTDDYERMARMGCVGVSEPAFWAGFDRGSVDGFRDYFRQLTEFEPTRASWSGVQHYAWLCINAKEAENVELSRR
;
A
#
# COMPACT_ATOMS: atom_id res chain seq x y z
N MET A 1 4.67 14.58 -18.88
CA MET A 1 3.23 14.45 -18.62
C MET A 1 3.06 13.99 -17.19
N TYR A 2 2.09 14.53 -16.46
CA TYR A 2 1.83 14.13 -15.07
C TYR A 2 0.76 13.05 -15.01
N PHE A 3 0.90 12.09 -14.09
CA PHE A 3 -0.06 10.99 -13.94
C PHE A 3 -0.21 10.54 -12.49
N PHE A 4 -1.30 9.82 -12.22
CA PHE A 4 -1.49 9.06 -10.99
C PHE A 4 -1.26 7.57 -11.29
N ASP A 5 -0.52 6.87 -10.43
CA ASP A 5 -0.47 5.41 -10.46
C ASP A 5 -1.71 4.88 -9.72
N PRO A 6 -2.67 4.23 -10.42
CA PRO A 6 -3.92 3.82 -9.80
C PRO A 6 -3.77 2.60 -8.89
N HIS A 7 -2.67 1.84 -8.98
CA HIS A 7 -2.48 0.61 -8.21
C HIS A 7 -0.99 0.31 -8.00
N VAL A 8 -0.47 0.64 -6.81
CA VAL A 8 0.90 0.29 -6.42
C VAL A 8 1.01 0.01 -4.92
N HIS A 9 1.76 -1.02 -4.54
CA HIS A 9 1.98 -1.38 -3.13
C HIS A 9 3.30 -0.79 -2.63
N MET A 10 3.29 0.46 -2.16
CA MET A 10 4.50 1.15 -1.71
C MET A 10 5.10 0.53 -0.45
N ILE A 11 4.30 -0.13 0.40
CA ILE A 11 4.80 -0.92 1.54
C ILE A 11 5.86 -1.96 1.13
N SER A 12 5.76 -2.49 -0.10
CA SER A 12 6.69 -3.48 -0.66
C SER A 12 7.85 -2.87 -1.47
N ARG A 13 8.01 -1.54 -1.43
CA ARG A 13 8.98 -0.79 -2.23
C ARG A 13 9.91 0.05 -1.39
N VAL A 14 11.08 0.35 -1.95
CA VAL A 14 12.10 1.21 -1.33
C VAL A 14 11.79 2.69 -1.58
N THR A 15 12.36 3.58 -0.78
CA THR A 15 12.18 5.03 -0.92
C THR A 15 12.60 5.56 -2.29
N ASP A 16 13.66 4.99 -2.89
CA ASP A 16 14.10 5.35 -4.25
C ASP A 16 13.00 5.19 -5.31
N ASP A 17 12.01 4.30 -5.10
CA ASP A 17 10.93 4.14 -6.06
C ASP A 17 10.05 5.40 -6.11
N TYR A 18 9.80 6.09 -4.98
CA TYR A 18 9.11 7.37 -5.01
C TYR A 18 9.88 8.43 -5.81
N GLU A 19 11.21 8.47 -5.67
CA GLU A 19 12.04 9.41 -6.44
C GLU A 19 11.99 9.10 -7.94
N ARG A 20 12.09 7.82 -8.31
CA ARG A 20 12.00 7.39 -9.72
C ARG A 20 10.63 7.72 -10.28
N MET A 21 9.56 7.42 -9.54
CA MET A 21 8.19 7.73 -9.94
C MET A 21 7.99 9.24 -10.15
N ALA A 22 8.46 10.08 -9.22
CA ALA A 22 8.40 11.53 -9.35
C ALA A 22 9.16 12.03 -10.59
N ARG A 23 10.36 11.51 -10.88
CA ARG A 23 11.15 11.85 -12.08
C ARG A 23 10.44 11.48 -13.39
N MET A 24 9.60 10.45 -13.37
CA MET A 24 8.77 10.05 -14.53
C MET A 24 7.47 10.85 -14.65
N GLY A 25 7.16 11.73 -13.70
CA GLY A 25 5.95 12.55 -13.69
C GLY A 25 4.78 11.96 -12.88
N CYS A 26 5.00 10.95 -12.05
CA CYS A 26 3.98 10.47 -11.13
C CYS A 26 3.77 11.51 -10.02
N VAL A 27 2.54 12.04 -9.89
CA VAL A 27 2.18 13.06 -8.88
C VAL A 27 1.37 12.49 -7.73
N GLY A 28 0.89 11.25 -7.86
CA GLY A 28 0.25 10.55 -6.76
C GLY A 28 0.04 9.07 -7.04
N VAL A 29 -0.20 8.32 -5.98
CA VAL A 29 -0.35 6.86 -5.99
C VAL A 29 -1.58 6.42 -5.21
N SER A 30 -2.21 5.36 -5.67
CA SER A 30 -3.27 4.65 -4.97
C SER A 30 -2.74 3.28 -4.52
N GLU A 31 -2.63 3.08 -3.21
CA GLU A 31 -2.13 1.86 -2.57
C GLU A 31 -3.28 1.04 -1.97
N PRO A 32 -3.62 -0.11 -2.59
CA PRO A 32 -4.58 -1.04 -2.01
C PRO A 32 -3.92 -1.93 -0.95
N ALA A 33 -4.76 -2.57 -0.13
CA ALA A 33 -4.26 -3.47 0.90
C ALA A 33 -3.43 -4.63 0.32
N PHE A 34 -2.38 -5.00 1.05
CA PHE A 34 -1.33 -5.90 0.63
C PHE A 34 -1.17 -7.06 1.61
N TRP A 35 -0.97 -8.25 1.06
CA TRP A 35 -0.64 -9.46 1.79
C TRP A 35 0.88 -9.62 1.86
N ALA A 36 1.42 -9.72 3.08
CA ALA A 36 2.87 -9.77 3.31
C ALA A 36 3.55 -11.10 2.93
N GLY A 37 2.81 -12.05 2.33
CA GLY A 37 3.29 -13.40 2.02
C GLY A 37 3.00 -14.44 3.12
N PHE A 38 2.36 -14.02 4.20
CA PHE A 38 1.91 -14.84 5.32
C PHE A 38 0.77 -14.13 6.03
N ASP A 39 -0.02 -14.89 6.80
CA ASP A 39 -1.13 -14.33 7.56
C ASP A 39 -0.62 -13.55 8.76
N ARG A 40 -1.15 -12.34 8.92
CA ARG A 40 -0.89 -11.56 10.12
C ARG A 40 -1.51 -12.29 11.32
N GLY A 41 -0.65 -12.74 12.24
CA GLY A 41 -1.05 -13.61 13.36
C GLY A 41 -1.82 -12.95 14.50
N SER A 42 -2.05 -11.63 14.44
CA SER A 42 -2.79 -10.91 15.48
C SER A 42 -3.45 -9.64 14.95
N VAL A 43 -4.44 -9.14 15.70
CA VAL A 43 -5.08 -7.84 15.46
C VAL A 43 -4.05 -6.70 15.52
N ASP A 44 -3.03 -6.81 16.36
CA ASP A 44 -1.97 -5.81 16.45
C ASP A 44 -1.11 -5.78 15.17
N GLY A 45 -0.89 -6.92 14.52
CA GLY A 45 -0.24 -6.96 13.21
C GLY A 45 -1.01 -6.20 12.12
N PHE A 46 -2.35 -6.28 12.13
CA PHE A 46 -3.19 -5.47 11.25
C PHE A 46 -3.16 -4.00 11.63
N ARG A 47 -3.17 -3.68 12.94
CA ARG A 47 -3.07 -2.30 13.44
C ARG A 47 -1.78 -1.64 12.95
N ASP A 48 -0.63 -2.28 13.14
CA ASP A 48 0.66 -1.72 12.73
C ASP A 48 0.76 -1.58 11.21
N TYR A 49 0.20 -2.53 10.47
CA TYR A 49 0.09 -2.43 9.02
C TYR A 49 -0.72 -1.20 8.57
N PHE A 50 -1.89 -0.96 9.18
CA PHE A 50 -2.70 0.21 8.83
C PHE A 50 -2.00 1.51 9.22
N ARG A 51 -1.29 1.55 10.35
CA ARG A 51 -0.45 2.70 10.71
C ARG A 51 0.65 2.95 9.68
N GLN A 52 1.25 1.90 9.13
CA GLN A 52 2.22 2.06 8.05
C GLN A 52 1.57 2.75 6.83
N LEU A 53 0.37 2.33 6.42
CA LEU A 53 -0.35 2.93 5.30
C LEU A 53 -0.84 4.36 5.56
N THR A 54 -1.27 4.69 6.78
CA THR A 54 -1.93 5.98 7.06
C THR A 54 -1.00 7.03 7.65
N GLU A 55 0.07 6.62 8.34
CA GLU A 55 1.01 7.53 9.01
C GLU A 55 2.34 7.59 8.24
N PHE A 56 2.93 6.42 7.97
CA PHE A 56 4.29 6.35 7.42
C PHE A 56 4.34 6.59 5.90
N GLU A 57 3.53 5.88 5.11
CA GLU A 57 3.57 5.96 3.65
C GLU A 57 3.28 7.37 3.10
N PRO A 58 2.28 8.13 3.59
CA PRO A 58 2.04 9.50 3.13
C PRO A 58 3.21 10.43 3.49
N THR A 59 3.80 10.24 4.68
CA THR A 59 5.00 10.98 5.09
C THR A 59 6.17 10.66 4.18
N ARG A 60 6.40 9.38 3.88
CA ARG A 60 7.50 8.92 3.02
C ARG A 60 7.33 9.41 1.57
N ALA A 61 6.12 9.32 1.03
CA ALA A 61 5.78 9.81 -0.31
C ALA A 61 6.02 11.33 -0.46
N SER A 62 5.74 12.09 0.60
CA SER A 62 5.93 13.55 0.62
C SER A 62 7.38 13.98 0.41
N TRP A 63 8.36 13.14 0.77
CA TRP A 63 9.78 13.43 0.55
C TRP A 63 10.14 13.56 -0.93
N SER A 64 9.37 12.94 -1.82
CA SER A 64 9.51 13.04 -3.28
C SER A 64 8.41 13.89 -3.93
N GLY A 65 7.55 14.54 -3.15
CA GLY A 65 6.43 15.34 -3.66
C GLY A 65 5.30 14.50 -4.29
N VAL A 66 5.18 13.22 -3.93
CA VAL A 66 4.13 12.31 -4.43
C VAL A 66 2.99 12.25 -3.40
N GLN A 67 1.75 12.41 -3.85
CA GLN A 67 0.57 12.20 -2.99
C GLN A 67 0.29 10.71 -2.81
N HIS A 68 -0.01 10.28 -1.59
CA HIS A 68 -0.32 8.87 -1.31
C HIS A 68 -1.77 8.73 -0.83
N TYR A 69 -2.51 7.84 -1.47
CA TYR A 69 -3.87 7.46 -1.07
C TYR A 69 -3.89 5.98 -0.76
N ALA A 70 -4.32 5.62 0.45
CA ALA A 70 -4.40 4.23 0.89
C ALA A 70 -5.84 3.74 0.95
N TRP A 71 -6.05 2.46 0.62
CA TRP A 71 -7.33 1.76 0.79
C TRP A 71 -7.20 0.70 1.87
N LEU A 72 -7.89 0.91 2.99
CA LEU A 72 -7.86 -0.01 4.12
C LEU A 72 -8.85 -1.14 3.90
N CYS A 73 -8.34 -2.36 3.71
CA CYS A 73 -9.12 -3.59 3.66
C CYS A 73 -8.27 -4.79 4.08
N ILE A 74 -8.90 -5.96 4.16
CA ILE A 74 -8.20 -7.24 4.32
C ILE A 74 -8.01 -7.82 2.91
N ASN A 75 -6.78 -8.24 2.60
CA ASN A 75 -6.53 -8.91 1.32
C ASN A 75 -7.30 -10.23 1.28
N ALA A 76 -7.88 -10.59 0.14
CA ALA A 76 -8.65 -11.84 0.01
C ALA A 76 -7.84 -13.09 0.40
N LYS A 77 -6.51 -13.05 0.29
CA LYS A 77 -5.61 -14.13 0.75
C LYS A 77 -5.54 -14.27 2.26
N GLU A 78 -5.84 -13.21 3.01
CA GLU A 78 -5.90 -13.19 4.48
C GLU A 78 -7.35 -13.35 4.99
N ALA A 79 -8.32 -13.21 4.10
CA ALA A 79 -9.71 -13.50 4.39
C ALA A 79 -9.90 -15.02 4.35
N GLU A 80 -9.69 -15.66 5.50
CA GLU A 80 -10.02 -17.08 5.72
C GLU A 80 -11.54 -17.32 5.67
N ASN A 81 -12.15 -17.09 4.51
CA ASN A 81 -13.53 -17.46 4.22
C ASN A 81 -13.54 -18.58 3.18
N VAL A 82 -13.39 -19.81 3.68
CA VAL A 82 -13.36 -21.04 2.88
C VAL A 82 -14.59 -21.18 1.96
N GLU A 83 -15.76 -20.68 2.38
CA GLU A 83 -16.97 -20.74 1.56
C GLU A 83 -16.90 -19.80 0.35
N LEU A 84 -16.33 -18.62 0.52
CA LEU A 84 -16.14 -17.64 -0.55
C LEU A 84 -14.99 -18.04 -1.50
N SER A 85 -13.95 -18.70 -0.98
CA SER A 85 -12.75 -19.08 -1.76
C SER A 85 -12.92 -20.32 -2.63
N ARG A 86 -13.94 -21.16 -2.41
CA ARG A 86 -14.18 -22.41 -3.15
C ARG A 86 -15.10 -22.27 -4.37
N ARG A 87 -15.66 -21.08 -4.62
CA ARG A 87 -16.58 -20.84 -5.74
C ARG A 87 -15.87 -20.28 -6.94
#